data_AF-A0A842JY47-F1
#
_entry.id   AF-A0A842JY47-F1
#
_cell.length_a   1.000
_cell.length_b   1.000
_cell.length_c   1.000
_cell.angle_alpha   90.00
_cell.angle_beta   90.00
_cell.angle_gamma   90.00
#
_symmetry.space_group_name_H-M   'P 1'
#
loop_
_entity.id
_entity.type
_entity.pdbx_description
1 polymer ?
#
loop_
_entity_poly.entity_id
_entity_poly.type
_entity_poly.pdbx_seq_one_letter_code
_entity_poly.pdbx_strand_id
1 'polypeptide(L)'
;MIPAEAGDPAARAVLDLIDRIEIDPESDQFLTALDRIHLQLLSPRVATIVARRAELGFTAYDVNTNPRRNIWRKQVPFGRTNGGVVVEIPLVVIAPVLIGMIPVLLNMNPLFQSPITDLTVFISAAAGVEVLAMWWWIRRDPLRLTTADKQMIRSSIAKLDAYVWACGDFFELRLAMTASAIVDDIREVPAWSHEDLDIHRIRLDIEDQLRVILCHCGELATFRASVGEPTTGVSAEADEARTAHHEQRRWFEQVKKSLIGRVAALWTYHQDLLMRQDSIDGTAALGRIDAHAPALGELLVNSANDDLAASAIGDLATDLADLHQAREEALAQLRGDVTGFDRRN
;
A
#
# COMPACT_ATOMS: atom_id res chain seq x y z
N MET A 1 28.33 -32.14 -7.24
CA MET A 1 27.79 -32.65 -5.96
C MET A 1 28.17 -31.62 -4.89
N ILE A 2 27.20 -30.85 -4.40
CA ILE A 2 27.35 -29.91 -3.27
C ILE A 2 26.41 -30.47 -2.20
N PRO A 3 26.86 -30.71 -0.95
CA PRO A 3 26.05 -31.39 0.04
C PRO A 3 24.88 -30.51 0.47
N ALA A 4 23.73 -31.16 0.67
CA ALA A 4 22.52 -30.58 1.21
C ALA A 4 22.66 -30.43 2.73
N GLU A 5 22.85 -29.22 3.23
CA GLU A 5 22.62 -28.87 4.63
C GLU A 5 21.91 -27.51 4.68
N ALA A 6 20.67 -27.52 5.20
CA ALA A 6 19.80 -26.38 5.51
C ALA A 6 19.60 -25.35 4.39
N GLY A 7 18.65 -25.61 3.48
CA GLY A 7 18.11 -24.56 2.61
C GLY A 7 17.64 -23.37 3.45
N ASP A 8 18.09 -22.17 3.07
CA ASP A 8 17.76 -20.90 3.70
C ASP A 8 16.26 -20.84 4.07
N PRO A 9 15.91 -20.77 5.37
CA PRO A 9 14.51 -20.82 5.81
C PRO A 9 13.68 -19.67 5.23
N ALA A 10 14.30 -18.51 5.00
CA ALA A 10 13.63 -17.38 4.37
C ALA A 10 13.32 -17.66 2.89
N ALA A 11 14.28 -18.26 2.17
CA ALA A 11 14.05 -18.68 0.78
C ALA A 11 12.93 -19.74 0.67
N ARG A 12 12.85 -20.66 1.65
CA ARG A 12 11.74 -21.63 1.71
C ARG A 12 10.40 -20.95 1.99
N ALA A 13 10.35 -20.03 2.94
CA ALA A 13 9.13 -19.27 3.24
C ALA A 13 8.65 -18.48 2.01
N VAL A 14 9.56 -17.84 1.27
CA VAL A 14 9.23 -17.14 0.02
C VAL A 14 8.70 -18.09 -1.04
N LEU A 15 9.29 -19.28 -1.20
CA LEU A 15 8.76 -20.29 -2.13
C LEU A 15 7.36 -20.75 -1.73
N ASP A 16 7.11 -20.96 -0.43
CA ASP A 16 5.78 -21.31 0.06
C ASP A 16 4.76 -20.18 -0.17
N LEU A 17 5.16 -18.91 -0.06
CA LEU A 17 4.32 -17.76 -0.38
C LEU A 17 3.99 -17.71 -1.87
N ILE A 18 4.98 -17.94 -2.74
CA ILE A 18 4.81 -17.99 -4.20
C ILE A 18 3.83 -19.12 -4.58
N ASP A 19 3.97 -20.29 -3.98
CA ASP A 19 3.13 -21.46 -4.30
C ASP A 19 1.67 -21.27 -3.87
N ARG A 20 1.40 -20.39 -2.90
CA ARG A 20 0.04 -20.04 -2.47
C ARG A 20 -0.65 -19.03 -3.39
N ILE A 21 0.08 -18.35 -4.26
CA ILE A 21 -0.50 -17.40 -5.22
C ILE A 21 -1.17 -18.20 -6.33
N GLU A 22 -2.51 -18.20 -6.29
CA GLU A 22 -3.33 -18.69 -7.40
C GLU A 22 -3.29 -17.66 -8.53
N ILE A 23 -2.98 -18.13 -9.74
CA ILE A 23 -2.90 -17.28 -10.92
C ILE A 23 -4.20 -17.39 -11.70
N ASP A 24 -4.96 -16.31 -11.67
CA ASP A 24 -6.03 -16.03 -12.61
C ASP A 24 -5.58 -14.88 -13.53
N PRO A 25 -5.33 -15.15 -14.82
CA PRO A 25 -4.91 -14.13 -15.79
C PRO A 25 -5.92 -12.98 -15.98
N GLU A 26 -7.17 -13.17 -15.58
CA GLU A 26 -8.21 -12.13 -15.63
C GLU A 26 -8.33 -11.34 -14.31
N SER A 27 -7.64 -11.75 -13.26
CA SER A 27 -7.71 -11.08 -11.95
C SER A 27 -7.03 -9.72 -11.94
N ASP A 28 -7.61 -8.76 -11.21
CA ASP A 28 -7.04 -7.42 -11.03
C ASP A 28 -5.63 -7.47 -10.41
N GLN A 29 -5.34 -8.44 -9.54
CA GLN A 29 -4.03 -8.61 -8.93
C GLN A 29 -2.98 -9.03 -9.96
N PHE A 30 -3.32 -9.97 -10.85
CA PHE A 30 -2.46 -10.40 -11.95
C PHE A 30 -2.17 -9.24 -12.89
N LEU A 31 -3.20 -8.52 -13.33
CA LEU A 31 -3.08 -7.38 -14.24
C LEU A 31 -2.26 -6.24 -13.62
N THR A 32 -2.46 -5.96 -12.33
CA THR A 32 -1.69 -4.94 -11.60
C THR A 32 -0.21 -5.32 -11.50
N ALA A 33 0.09 -6.60 -11.22
CA ALA A 33 1.48 -7.06 -11.17
C ALA A 33 2.15 -7.01 -12.54
N LEU A 34 1.42 -7.36 -13.60
CA LEU A 34 1.89 -7.27 -14.98
C LEU A 34 2.16 -5.81 -15.38
N ASP A 35 1.27 -4.89 -15.02
CA ASP A 35 1.44 -3.44 -15.22
C ASP A 35 2.70 -2.92 -14.51
N ARG A 36 2.91 -3.32 -13.25
CA ARG A 36 4.11 -2.94 -12.47
C ARG A 36 5.39 -3.42 -13.13
N ILE A 37 5.44 -4.69 -13.58
CA ILE A 37 6.58 -5.23 -14.32
C ILE A 37 6.78 -4.46 -15.63
N HIS A 38 5.69 -4.21 -16.36
CA HIS A 38 5.75 -3.52 -17.65
C HIS A 38 6.39 -2.14 -17.51
N LEU A 39 6.02 -1.36 -16.49
CA LEU A 39 6.61 -0.05 -16.23
C LEU A 39 8.12 -0.12 -15.98
N GLN A 40 8.63 -1.19 -15.36
CA GLN A 40 10.06 -1.35 -15.11
C GLN A 40 10.88 -1.74 -16.34
N LEU A 41 10.24 -2.26 -17.38
CA LEU A 41 10.89 -2.55 -18.67
C LEU A 41 11.03 -1.31 -19.56
N LEU A 42 10.42 -0.19 -19.17
CA LEU A 42 10.46 1.06 -19.91
C LEU A 42 11.59 1.96 -19.41
N SER A 43 12.07 2.86 -20.28
CA SER A 43 13.01 3.89 -19.82
C SER A 43 12.34 4.79 -18.77
N PRO A 44 13.07 5.39 -17.82
CA PRO A 44 12.49 6.20 -16.75
C PRO A 44 11.55 7.30 -17.24
N ARG A 45 11.92 7.94 -18.36
CA ARG A 45 11.10 8.95 -19.04
C ARG A 45 9.78 8.36 -19.54
N VAL A 46 9.83 7.22 -20.24
CA VAL A 46 8.64 6.59 -20.82
C VAL A 46 7.73 6.04 -19.72
N ALA A 47 8.29 5.39 -18.70
CA ALA A 47 7.55 4.93 -17.53
C ALA A 47 6.78 6.07 -16.85
N THR A 48 7.43 7.22 -16.66
CA THR A 48 6.79 8.43 -16.08
C THR A 48 5.61 8.90 -16.93
N ILE A 49 5.77 8.95 -18.26
CA ILE A 49 4.71 9.36 -19.18
C ILE A 49 3.55 8.36 -19.15
N VAL A 50 3.82 7.06 -19.16
CA VAL A 50 2.81 6.01 -19.12
C VAL A 50 2.04 6.02 -17.79
N ALA A 51 2.74 6.13 -16.66
CA ALA A 51 2.10 6.24 -15.34
C ALA A 51 1.18 7.47 -15.24
N ARG A 52 1.65 8.64 -15.68
CA ARG A 52 0.82 9.86 -15.73
C ARG A 52 -0.38 9.73 -16.66
N ARG A 53 -0.23 9.02 -17.78
CA ARG A 53 -1.36 8.74 -18.67
C ARG A 53 -2.37 7.80 -18.01
N ALA A 54 -1.93 6.80 -17.26
CA ALA A 54 -2.82 5.89 -16.52
C ALA A 54 -3.64 6.65 -15.46
N GLU A 55 -3.01 7.56 -14.69
CA GLU A 55 -3.72 8.44 -13.73
C GLU A 55 -4.81 9.29 -14.41
N LEU A 56 -4.58 9.69 -15.67
CA LEU A 56 -5.53 10.47 -16.48
C LEU A 56 -6.60 9.59 -17.16
N GLY A 57 -6.63 8.28 -16.89
CA GLY A 57 -7.65 7.36 -17.39
C GLY A 57 -7.40 6.82 -18.81
N PHE A 58 -6.20 7.01 -19.35
CA PHE A 58 -5.75 6.26 -20.53
C PHE A 58 -5.44 4.82 -20.11
N THR A 59 -5.67 3.84 -20.99
CA THR A 59 -5.24 2.47 -20.66
C THR A 59 -3.70 2.42 -20.66
N ALA A 60 -3.09 1.72 -19.70
CA ALA A 60 -1.63 1.61 -19.57
C ALA A 60 -0.93 1.19 -20.88
N TYR A 61 -1.65 0.43 -21.72
CA TYR A 61 -1.21 -0.10 -23.00
C TYR A 61 -1.54 0.76 -24.23
N ASP A 62 -2.23 1.91 -24.09
CA ASP A 62 -2.61 2.71 -25.26
C ASP A 62 -1.44 3.54 -25.78
N VAL A 63 -0.89 3.08 -26.89
CA VAL A 63 0.15 3.77 -27.65
C VAL A 63 -0.45 4.93 -28.48
N ASN A 64 -1.78 4.98 -28.60
CA ASN A 64 -2.48 6.04 -29.30
C ASN A 64 -2.56 7.31 -28.44
N THR A 65 -2.69 8.43 -29.14
CA THR A 65 -2.74 9.78 -28.57
C THR A 65 -4.16 10.22 -28.20
N ASN A 66 -5.17 9.36 -28.37
CA ASN A 66 -6.55 9.74 -28.18
C ASN A 66 -7.04 9.29 -26.79
N PRO A 67 -7.45 10.24 -25.92
CA PRO A 67 -8.05 9.89 -24.64
C PRO A 67 -9.27 8.99 -24.85
N ARG A 68 -9.54 8.07 -23.91
CA ARG A 68 -10.85 7.40 -23.82
C ARG A 68 -11.94 8.45 -23.95
N ARG A 69 -12.98 8.18 -24.75
CA ARG A 69 -14.13 9.05 -25.07
C ARG A 69 -14.81 9.70 -23.83
N ASN A 70 -14.53 9.20 -22.62
CA ASN A 70 -15.02 9.69 -21.34
C ASN A 70 -14.18 10.80 -20.69
N ILE A 71 -12.89 10.96 -21.02
CA ILE A 71 -12.03 12.01 -20.42
C ILE A 71 -12.52 13.39 -20.88
N TRP A 72 -12.95 13.50 -22.14
CA TRP A 72 -13.58 14.70 -22.71
C TRP A 72 -14.96 15.02 -22.10
N ARG A 73 -15.56 14.10 -21.32
CA ARG A 73 -16.80 14.34 -20.58
C ARG A 73 -16.59 14.67 -19.12
N LYS A 74 -15.42 14.38 -18.52
CA LYS A 74 -15.32 14.31 -17.06
C LYS A 74 -14.24 15.10 -16.34
N GLN A 75 -13.21 15.68 -16.96
CA GLN A 75 -12.36 16.75 -16.38
C GLN A 75 -11.07 16.84 -17.20
N VAL A 76 -10.69 18.05 -17.60
CA VAL A 76 -9.31 18.36 -17.99
C VAL A 76 -8.77 19.27 -16.89
N PRO A 77 -7.85 18.82 -16.03
CA PRO A 77 -7.27 19.70 -15.02
C PRO A 77 -6.39 20.75 -15.71
N PHE A 78 -6.91 21.96 -15.81
CA PHE A 78 -6.14 23.13 -16.23
C PHE A 78 -5.30 23.64 -15.05
N GLY A 79 -3.97 23.63 -15.24
CA GLY A 79 -3.05 24.54 -14.56
C GLY A 79 -2.54 24.12 -13.18
N ARG A 80 -1.22 24.21 -13.01
CA ARG A 80 -0.59 24.45 -11.69
C ARG A 80 -0.71 25.94 -11.43
N THR A 81 -1.73 26.37 -10.70
CA THR A 81 -1.76 27.70 -10.08
C THR A 81 -1.17 27.58 -8.67
N ASN A 82 -0.27 28.49 -8.32
CA ASN A 82 0.17 28.64 -6.93
C ASN A 82 -1.04 29.07 -6.09
N GLY A 83 -1.75 28.10 -5.52
CA GLY A 83 -3.00 28.33 -4.79
C GLY A 83 -4.19 27.53 -5.33
N GLY A 84 -4.10 26.20 -5.29
CA GLY A 84 -5.18 25.30 -4.85
C GLY A 84 -6.61 25.44 -5.40
N VAL A 85 -6.88 26.02 -6.58
CA VAL A 85 -8.22 26.03 -7.15
C VAL A 85 -8.21 25.38 -8.54
N VAL A 86 -8.88 24.24 -8.63
CA VAL A 86 -9.21 23.54 -9.88
C VAL A 86 -10.39 24.29 -10.51
N VAL A 87 -10.19 24.87 -11.69
CA VAL A 87 -11.29 25.48 -12.46
C VAL A 87 -11.81 24.45 -13.45
N GLU A 88 -13.06 24.01 -13.25
CA GLU A 88 -13.78 23.12 -14.17
C GLU A 88 -14.45 23.94 -15.27
N ILE A 89 -14.13 23.68 -16.54
CA ILE A 89 -14.86 24.26 -17.68
C ILE A 89 -15.56 23.12 -18.45
N PRO A 90 -16.90 23.03 -18.42
CA PRO A 90 -17.64 22.02 -19.17
C PRO A 90 -17.69 22.32 -20.68
N LEU A 91 -17.57 21.26 -21.49
CA LEU A 91 -17.56 21.22 -22.96
C LEU A 91 -18.91 21.59 -23.63
N VAL A 92 -19.77 22.40 -23.00
CA VAL A 92 -20.97 22.97 -23.64
C VAL A 92 -20.62 24.21 -24.48
N VAL A 93 -19.38 24.68 -24.40
CA VAL A 93 -18.88 25.90 -25.05
C VAL A 93 -18.22 25.66 -26.42
N ILE A 94 -18.32 24.45 -27.01
CA ILE A 94 -17.79 24.20 -28.38
C ILE A 94 -18.82 24.51 -29.49
N ALA A 95 -20.12 24.46 -29.19
CA ALA A 95 -21.17 24.86 -30.13
C ALA A 95 -21.16 26.35 -30.57
N PRO A 96 -20.74 27.35 -29.75
CA PRO A 96 -20.74 28.76 -30.14
C PRO A 96 -19.60 29.16 -31.07
N VAL A 97 -18.54 28.36 -31.27
CA VAL A 97 -17.36 28.80 -32.07
C VAL A 97 -17.68 28.81 -33.57
N LEU A 98 -18.54 27.90 -34.04
CA LEU A 98 -19.05 27.90 -35.42
C LEU A 98 -20.21 28.87 -35.62
N ILE A 99 -20.98 29.18 -34.57
CA ILE A 99 -22.10 30.14 -34.62
C ILE A 99 -21.61 31.59 -34.46
N GLY A 100 -20.52 31.82 -33.73
CA GLY A 100 -19.93 33.13 -33.42
C GLY A 100 -18.99 33.72 -34.49
N MET A 101 -18.66 32.96 -35.54
CA MET A 101 -17.96 33.49 -36.73
C MET A 101 -18.91 34.19 -37.71
N ILE A 102 -20.22 33.95 -37.61
CA ILE A 102 -21.23 34.55 -38.48
C ILE A 102 -21.41 36.07 -38.18
N PRO A 103 -21.45 36.54 -36.92
CA PRO A 103 -21.54 37.97 -36.60
C PRO A 103 -20.30 38.77 -37.00
N VAL A 104 -19.09 38.20 -36.92
CA VAL A 104 -17.84 38.94 -37.26
C VAL A 104 -17.77 39.26 -38.75
N LEU A 105 -18.28 38.38 -39.62
CA LEU A 105 -18.44 38.65 -41.06
C LEU A 105 -19.60 39.63 -41.35
N LEU A 106 -20.63 39.68 -40.51
CA LEU A 106 -21.74 40.63 -40.60
C LEU A 106 -21.41 42.02 -40.00
N ASN A 107 -20.35 42.13 -39.19
CA ASN A 107 -19.96 43.36 -38.48
C ASN A 107 -19.21 44.38 -39.38
N MET A 108 -19.14 44.18 -40.70
CA MET A 108 -18.69 45.21 -41.63
C MET A 108 -19.80 46.21 -42.00
N ASN A 109 -20.99 46.09 -41.40
CA ASN A 109 -22.11 46.97 -41.66
C ASN A 109 -22.36 47.89 -40.44
N PRO A 110 -22.17 49.22 -40.55
CA PRO A 110 -22.21 50.16 -39.41
C PRO A 110 -23.60 50.36 -38.78
N LEU A 111 -24.62 49.62 -39.21
CA LEU A 111 -26.01 49.72 -38.72
C LEU A 111 -26.31 48.90 -37.46
N PHE A 112 -25.39 48.03 -37.00
CA PHE A 112 -25.62 47.13 -35.86
C PHE A 112 -24.62 47.35 -34.71
N GLN A 113 -24.57 48.57 -34.17
CA GLN A 113 -23.98 48.82 -32.85
C GLN A 113 -25.05 48.56 -31.78
N SER A 114 -25.08 47.34 -31.24
CA SER A 114 -25.93 46.99 -30.10
C SER A 114 -25.10 46.28 -29.04
N PRO A 115 -25.46 46.32 -27.75
CA PRO A 115 -24.71 45.64 -26.68
C PRO A 115 -24.57 44.11 -26.87
N ILE A 116 -25.33 43.52 -27.80
CA ILE A 116 -25.23 42.10 -28.19
C ILE A 116 -23.99 41.84 -29.05
N THR A 117 -23.51 42.81 -29.86
CA THR A 117 -22.32 42.62 -30.69
C THR A 117 -21.03 42.59 -29.84
N ASP A 118 -20.95 43.38 -28.77
CA ASP A 118 -19.84 43.29 -27.81
C ASP A 118 -19.75 41.91 -27.15
N LEU A 119 -20.88 41.33 -26.74
CA LEU A 119 -20.91 39.97 -26.16
C LEU A 119 -20.40 38.91 -27.16
N THR A 120 -20.76 39.03 -28.45
CA THR A 120 -20.27 38.10 -29.48
C THR A 120 -18.77 38.22 -29.75
N VAL A 121 -18.19 39.42 -29.64
CA VAL A 121 -16.73 39.63 -29.74
C VAL A 121 -15.99 39.04 -28.53
N PHE A 122 -16.54 39.16 -27.32
CA PHE A 122 -15.98 38.52 -26.13
C PHE A 122 -16.01 36.99 -26.20
N ILE A 123 -17.12 36.40 -26.68
CA ILE A 123 -17.24 34.95 -26.85
C ILE A 123 -16.25 34.42 -27.90
N SER A 124 -16.06 35.14 -29.00
CA SER A 124 -15.12 34.75 -30.06
C SER A 124 -13.64 34.96 -29.65
N ALA A 125 -13.34 35.99 -28.88
CA ALA A 125 -12.01 36.18 -28.28
C ALA A 125 -11.68 35.08 -27.26
N ALA A 126 -12.63 34.70 -26.39
CA ALA A 126 -12.47 33.59 -25.44
C ALA A 126 -12.23 32.25 -26.17
N ALA A 127 -13.02 31.97 -27.21
CA ALA A 127 -12.82 30.78 -28.05
C ALA A 127 -11.47 30.77 -28.78
N GLY A 128 -10.98 31.93 -29.24
CA GLY A 128 -9.66 32.05 -29.87
C GLY A 128 -8.51 31.74 -28.90
N VAL A 129 -8.62 32.18 -27.63
CA VAL A 129 -7.64 31.87 -26.58
C VAL A 129 -7.65 30.38 -26.25
N GLU A 130 -8.81 29.73 -26.21
CA GLU A 130 -8.93 28.28 -25.99
C GLU A 130 -8.32 27.45 -27.12
N VAL A 131 -8.55 27.83 -28.38
CA VAL A 131 -7.94 27.15 -29.54
C VAL A 131 -6.42 27.31 -29.55
N LEU A 132 -5.91 28.50 -29.22
CA LEU A 132 -4.47 28.75 -29.11
C LEU A 132 -3.84 28.02 -27.92
N ALA A 133 -4.52 27.96 -26.77
CA ALA A 133 -4.09 27.19 -25.61
C ALA A 133 -4.07 25.68 -25.93
N MET A 134 -5.09 25.17 -26.63
CA MET A 134 -5.17 23.78 -27.07
C MET A 134 -4.08 23.46 -28.11
N TRP A 135 -3.84 24.35 -29.07
CA TRP A 135 -2.77 24.19 -30.06
C TRP A 135 -1.36 24.25 -29.43
N TRP A 136 -1.15 25.17 -28.50
CA TRP A 136 0.09 25.27 -27.72
C TRP A 136 0.30 24.03 -26.86
N TRP A 137 -0.75 23.54 -26.21
CA TRP A 137 -0.72 22.31 -25.41
C TRP A 137 -0.46 21.07 -26.28
N ILE A 138 -1.11 20.91 -27.43
CA ILE A 138 -0.83 19.83 -28.39
C ILE A 138 0.64 19.86 -28.87
N ARG A 139 1.21 21.05 -29.05
CA ARG A 139 2.62 21.20 -29.44
C ARG A 139 3.61 20.97 -28.31
N ARG A 140 3.25 21.29 -27.06
CA ARG A 140 4.12 21.19 -25.87
C ARG A 140 3.70 20.11 -24.88
N ASP A 141 2.86 19.16 -25.30
CA ASP A 141 2.35 18.12 -24.42
C ASP A 141 3.52 17.34 -23.77
N PRO A 142 3.74 17.48 -22.45
CA PRO A 142 4.81 16.79 -21.74
C PRO A 142 4.59 15.27 -21.70
N LEU A 143 3.38 14.81 -22.01
CA LEU A 143 3.00 13.40 -22.11
C LEU A 143 3.06 12.88 -23.54
N ARG A 144 3.64 13.63 -24.48
CA ARG A 144 3.78 13.20 -25.88
C ARG A 144 4.84 12.12 -26.01
N LEU A 145 4.39 10.93 -26.43
CA LEU A 145 5.28 9.83 -26.82
C LEU A 145 5.91 10.10 -28.19
N THR A 146 7.23 9.98 -28.28
CA THR A 146 7.97 9.98 -29.54
C THR A 146 7.77 8.66 -30.28
N THR A 147 8.16 8.58 -31.56
CA THR A 147 8.09 7.32 -32.33
C THR A 147 8.92 6.21 -31.68
N ALA A 148 10.10 6.56 -31.14
CA ALA A 148 10.95 5.63 -30.41
C ALA A 148 10.27 5.13 -29.12
N ASP A 149 9.65 6.04 -28.35
CA ASP A 149 8.91 5.67 -27.13
C ASP A 149 7.76 4.71 -27.45
N LYS A 150 7.01 4.98 -28.52
CA LYS A 150 5.91 4.11 -28.98
C LYS A 150 6.40 2.72 -29.40
N GLN A 151 7.53 2.66 -30.10
CA GLN A 151 8.11 1.39 -30.52
C GLN A 151 8.62 0.58 -29.32
N MET A 152 9.24 1.25 -28.34
CA MET A 152 9.67 0.62 -27.10
C MET A 152 8.48 0.00 -26.37
N ILE A 153 7.40 0.77 -26.13
CA ILE A 153 6.18 0.28 -25.47
C ILE A 153 5.63 -0.94 -26.21
N ARG A 154 5.43 -0.86 -27.54
CA ARG A 154 4.91 -1.99 -28.33
C ARG A 154 5.79 -3.24 -28.24
N SER A 155 7.11 -3.06 -28.29
CA SER A 155 8.05 -4.18 -28.22
C SER A 155 8.02 -4.87 -26.86
N SER A 156 7.88 -4.10 -25.77
CA SER A 156 7.76 -4.65 -24.42
C SER A 156 6.41 -5.33 -24.20
N ILE A 157 5.31 -4.76 -24.72
CA ILE A 157 3.97 -5.39 -24.68
C ILE A 157 4.01 -6.72 -25.42
N ALA A 158 4.51 -6.76 -26.66
CA ALA A 158 4.54 -7.98 -27.45
C ALA A 158 5.31 -9.14 -26.77
N LYS A 159 6.39 -8.82 -26.04
CA LYS A 159 7.15 -9.82 -25.28
C LYS A 159 6.39 -10.34 -24.06
N LEU A 160 5.73 -9.44 -23.33
CA LEU A 160 4.90 -9.83 -22.17
C LEU A 160 3.66 -10.59 -22.60
N ASP A 161 3.00 -10.20 -23.69
CA ASP A 161 1.90 -10.94 -24.27
C ASP A 161 2.37 -12.33 -24.69
N ALA A 162 3.51 -12.45 -25.39
CA ALA A 162 4.06 -13.76 -25.74
C ALA A 162 4.34 -14.63 -24.50
N TYR A 163 4.82 -14.03 -23.40
CA TYR A 163 4.99 -14.72 -22.12
C TYR A 163 3.65 -15.20 -21.53
N VAL A 164 2.61 -14.35 -21.51
CA VAL A 164 1.27 -14.70 -21.02
C VAL A 164 0.64 -15.81 -21.86
N TRP A 165 0.75 -15.69 -23.19
CA TRP A 165 0.21 -16.65 -24.17
C TRP A 165 0.94 -17.99 -24.18
N ALA A 166 2.23 -18.02 -23.83
CA ALA A 166 3.00 -19.26 -23.79
C ALA A 166 2.42 -20.26 -22.78
N CYS A 167 1.62 -19.79 -21.80
CA CYS A 167 1.05 -20.55 -20.70
C CYS A 167 2.13 -21.25 -19.84
N GLY A 168 2.05 -21.11 -18.52
CA GLY A 168 3.06 -21.73 -17.67
C GLY A 168 2.86 -21.49 -16.18
N ASP A 169 3.91 -21.75 -15.43
CA ASP A 169 3.96 -21.57 -13.98
C ASP A 169 4.01 -20.10 -13.54
N PHE A 170 4.07 -19.14 -14.47
CA PHE A 170 4.10 -17.69 -14.19
C PHE A 170 5.01 -17.29 -13.02
N PHE A 171 6.14 -17.98 -12.86
CA PHE A 171 6.97 -17.88 -11.66
C PHE A 171 7.45 -16.44 -11.42
N GLU A 172 7.89 -15.78 -12.48
CA GLU A 172 8.40 -14.40 -12.44
C GLU A 172 7.33 -13.42 -11.95
N LEU A 173 6.08 -13.63 -12.35
CA LEU A 173 4.95 -12.83 -11.92
C LEU A 173 4.55 -13.11 -10.47
N ARG A 174 4.47 -14.39 -10.06
CA ARG A 174 4.19 -14.76 -8.66
C ARG A 174 5.26 -14.23 -7.72
N LEU A 175 6.53 -14.26 -8.13
CA LEU A 175 7.63 -13.67 -7.37
C LEU A 175 7.51 -12.14 -7.27
N ALA A 176 7.12 -11.45 -8.35
CA ALA A 176 6.87 -10.01 -8.35
C ALA A 176 5.69 -9.61 -7.45
N MET A 177 4.62 -10.40 -7.45
CA MET A 177 3.47 -10.24 -6.56
C MET A 177 3.88 -10.44 -5.10
N THR A 178 4.64 -11.50 -4.81
CA THR A 178 5.17 -11.79 -3.47
C THR A 178 6.05 -10.64 -2.97
N ALA A 179 7.00 -10.17 -3.79
CA ALA A 179 7.87 -9.06 -3.43
C ALA A 179 7.09 -7.76 -3.19
N SER A 180 6.07 -7.49 -4.01
CA SER A 180 5.18 -6.35 -3.83
C SER A 180 4.44 -6.43 -2.49
N ALA A 181 3.84 -7.57 -2.18
CA ALA A 181 3.10 -7.78 -0.94
C ALA A 181 4.02 -7.61 0.29
N ILE A 182 5.24 -8.16 0.26
CA ILE A 182 6.21 -7.99 1.36
C ILE A 182 6.57 -6.53 1.57
N VAL A 183 6.74 -5.75 0.49
CA VAL A 183 7.05 -4.33 0.59
C VAL A 183 5.85 -3.54 1.11
N ASP A 184 4.63 -3.89 0.68
CA ASP A 184 3.40 -3.30 1.20
C ASP A 184 3.28 -3.60 2.73
N ASP A 185 3.53 -4.85 3.16
CA ASP A 185 3.54 -5.23 4.58
C ASP A 185 4.58 -4.44 5.39
N ILE A 186 5.81 -4.29 4.87
CA ILE A 186 6.86 -3.48 5.53
C ILE A 186 6.40 -2.04 5.76
N ARG A 187 5.67 -1.43 4.80
CA ARG A 187 5.18 -0.06 4.94
C ARG A 187 4.14 0.08 6.06
N GLU A 188 3.41 -0.99 6.35
CA GLU A 188 2.37 -1.00 7.39
C GLU A 188 2.93 -1.19 8.80
N VAL A 189 4.16 -1.71 8.95
CA VAL A 189 4.79 -1.88 10.27
C VAL A 189 5.10 -0.52 10.91
N PRO A 190 4.57 -0.17 12.10
CA PRO A 190 4.81 1.14 12.70
C PRO A 190 6.29 1.45 12.95
N ALA A 191 7.07 0.43 13.35
CA ALA A 191 8.52 0.53 13.54
C ALA A 191 9.27 1.02 12.28
N TRP A 192 8.70 0.84 11.08
CA TRP A 192 9.26 1.35 9.83
C TRP A 192 9.42 2.87 9.81
N SER A 193 8.52 3.57 10.51
CA SER A 193 8.51 5.03 10.62
C SER A 193 9.35 5.56 11.78
N HIS A 194 9.94 4.67 12.58
CA HIS A 194 10.68 5.05 13.78
C HIS A 194 12.04 5.68 13.43
N GLU A 195 12.34 6.82 14.06
CA GLU A 195 13.55 7.62 13.79
C GLU A 195 14.85 6.82 14.00
N ASP A 196 14.87 5.88 14.95
CA ASP A 196 16.02 5.00 15.20
C ASP A 196 16.54 4.28 13.94
N LEU A 197 15.65 3.90 13.00
CA LEU A 197 16.10 3.25 11.76
C LEU A 197 16.96 4.18 10.91
N ASP A 198 16.62 5.47 10.92
CA ASP A 198 17.36 6.52 10.22
C ASP A 198 18.66 6.88 10.95
N ILE A 199 18.62 6.98 12.29
CA ILE A 199 19.81 7.24 13.13
C ILE A 199 20.88 6.17 12.90
N HIS A 200 20.48 4.89 12.87
CA HIS A 200 21.40 3.78 12.64
C HIS A 200 21.69 3.51 11.16
N ARG A 201 21.12 4.28 10.23
CA ARG A 201 21.25 4.11 8.77
C ARG A 201 20.91 2.69 8.28
N ILE A 202 19.92 2.07 8.93
CA ILE A 202 19.44 0.72 8.60
C ILE A 202 18.11 0.74 7.85
N ARG A 203 17.56 1.92 7.58
CA ARG A 203 16.37 2.08 6.76
C ARG A 203 16.68 1.76 5.30
N LEU A 204 16.13 0.66 4.81
CA LEU A 204 16.33 0.19 3.44
C LEU A 204 15.52 1.05 2.44
N ASP A 205 16.06 1.37 1.28
CA ASP A 205 15.21 1.93 0.21
C ASP A 205 14.36 0.82 -0.42
N ILE A 206 13.22 0.53 0.23
CA ILE A 206 12.31 -0.56 -0.16
C ILE A 206 11.69 -0.33 -1.54
N GLU A 207 11.52 0.94 -1.96
CA GLU A 207 11.03 1.27 -3.29
C GLU A 207 12.06 0.93 -4.35
N ASP A 208 13.33 1.28 -4.12
CA ASP A 208 14.41 0.93 -5.02
C ASP A 208 14.62 -0.59 -5.10
N GLN A 209 14.55 -1.29 -3.97
CA GLN A 209 14.65 -2.75 -3.96
C GLN A 209 13.50 -3.41 -4.74
N LEU A 210 12.26 -2.96 -4.52
CA LEU A 210 11.10 -3.47 -5.26
C LEU A 210 11.27 -3.20 -6.76
N ARG A 211 11.66 -1.98 -7.13
CA ARG A 211 11.90 -1.57 -8.51
C ARG A 211 12.91 -2.49 -9.20
N VAL A 212 14.04 -2.78 -8.56
CA VAL A 212 15.08 -3.68 -9.10
C VAL A 212 14.55 -5.11 -9.25
N ILE A 213 13.81 -5.62 -8.27
CA ILE A 213 13.22 -6.97 -8.34
C ILE A 213 12.23 -7.09 -9.48
N LEU A 214 11.30 -6.13 -9.58
CA LEU A 214 10.30 -6.08 -10.64
C LEU A 214 10.94 -5.98 -12.04
N CYS A 215 11.99 -5.17 -12.17
CA CYS A 215 12.77 -5.07 -13.41
C CYS A 215 13.37 -6.41 -13.80
N HIS A 216 14.07 -7.09 -12.88
CA HIS A 216 14.66 -8.40 -13.14
C HIS A 216 13.61 -9.49 -13.40
N CYS A 217 12.46 -9.47 -12.73
CA CYS A 217 11.34 -10.36 -13.05
C CYS A 217 10.86 -10.15 -14.49
N GLY A 218 10.72 -8.90 -14.93
CA GLY A 218 10.35 -8.56 -16.30
C GLY A 218 11.39 -9.03 -17.31
N GLU A 219 12.67 -8.74 -17.07
CA GLU A 219 13.76 -9.17 -17.95
C GLU A 219 13.77 -10.70 -18.08
N LEU A 220 13.61 -11.42 -16.96
CA LEU A 220 13.56 -12.88 -16.94
C LEU A 220 12.35 -13.44 -17.69
N ALA A 221 11.17 -12.84 -17.53
CA ALA A 221 9.96 -13.20 -18.26
C ALA A 221 10.12 -12.97 -19.77
N THR A 222 10.67 -11.82 -20.17
CA THR A 222 10.94 -11.54 -21.59
C THR A 222 12.01 -12.44 -22.19
N PHE A 223 13.03 -12.81 -21.41
CA PHE A 223 14.04 -13.76 -21.82
C PHE A 223 13.40 -15.15 -22.06
N ARG A 224 12.60 -15.63 -21.11
CA ARG A 224 11.87 -16.91 -21.25
C ARG A 224 11.00 -16.96 -22.50
N ALA A 225 10.24 -15.89 -22.77
CA ALA A 225 9.43 -15.78 -23.97
C ALA A 225 10.26 -15.81 -25.26
N SER A 226 11.49 -15.28 -25.23
CA SER A 226 12.38 -15.22 -26.40
C SER A 226 13.12 -16.53 -26.70
N VAL A 227 13.46 -17.31 -25.67
CA VAL A 227 14.23 -18.56 -25.81
C VAL A 227 13.35 -19.70 -26.32
N GLY A 228 12.09 -19.75 -25.89
CA GLY A 228 11.13 -20.78 -26.33
C GLY A 228 11.51 -22.20 -25.92
N GLU A 229 10.83 -23.19 -26.53
CA GLU A 229 11.05 -24.60 -26.25
C GLU A 229 12.24 -25.17 -27.06
N PRO A 230 12.97 -26.15 -26.51
CA PRO A 230 14.10 -26.76 -27.20
C PRO A 230 13.64 -27.49 -28.47
N THR A 231 14.46 -27.45 -29.52
CA THR A 231 14.16 -28.12 -30.79
C THR A 231 14.16 -29.65 -30.62
N THR A 232 13.21 -30.35 -31.23
CA THR A 232 13.12 -31.82 -31.22
C THR A 232 13.83 -32.51 -32.39
N GLY A 233 14.53 -31.72 -33.22
CA GLY A 233 15.24 -32.24 -34.40
C GLY A 233 16.42 -33.15 -34.05
N VAL A 234 16.81 -33.97 -35.02
CA VAL A 234 17.87 -34.99 -34.90
C VAL A 234 19.13 -34.65 -35.71
N SER A 235 19.18 -33.48 -36.35
CA SER A 235 20.36 -33.04 -37.10
C SER A 235 21.46 -32.52 -36.16
N ALA A 236 22.68 -32.38 -36.67
CA ALA A 236 23.79 -31.79 -35.90
C ALA A 236 23.48 -30.36 -35.42
N GLU A 237 22.78 -29.57 -36.24
CA GLU A 237 22.31 -28.23 -35.87
C GLU A 237 21.26 -28.28 -34.74
N ALA A 238 20.43 -29.33 -34.69
CA ALA A 238 19.47 -29.53 -33.61
C ALA A 238 20.12 -30.01 -32.31
N ASP A 239 21.24 -30.75 -32.37
CA ASP A 239 22.08 -31.07 -31.21
C ASP A 239 22.77 -29.82 -30.65
N GLU A 240 23.32 -28.96 -31.53
CA GLU A 240 23.94 -27.70 -31.14
C GLU A 240 22.91 -26.73 -30.52
N ALA A 241 21.73 -26.60 -31.12
CA ALA A 241 20.64 -25.79 -30.58
C ALA A 241 20.17 -26.27 -29.20
N ARG A 242 20.07 -27.60 -28.98
CA ARG A 242 19.73 -28.17 -27.66
C ARG A 242 20.81 -27.89 -26.63
N THR A 243 22.08 -27.99 -27.00
CA THR A 243 23.21 -27.68 -26.10
C THR A 243 23.17 -26.21 -25.67
N ALA A 244 22.98 -25.30 -26.63
CA ALA A 244 22.83 -23.87 -26.34
C ALA A 244 21.61 -23.57 -25.44
N HIS A 245 20.48 -24.25 -25.68
CA HIS A 245 19.28 -24.14 -24.83
C HIS A 245 19.55 -24.59 -23.40
N HIS A 246 20.25 -25.72 -23.21
CA HIS A 246 20.62 -26.20 -21.88
C HIS A 246 21.55 -25.24 -21.12
N GLU A 247 22.53 -24.64 -21.80
CA GLU A 247 23.39 -23.62 -21.20
C GLU A 247 22.60 -22.38 -20.79
N GLN A 248 21.74 -21.87 -21.67
CA GLN A 248 20.86 -20.74 -21.37
C GLN A 248 19.92 -21.03 -20.19
N ARG A 249 19.36 -22.24 -20.12
CA ARG A 249 18.52 -22.69 -19.00
C ARG A 249 19.29 -22.73 -17.69
N ARG A 250 20.57 -23.12 -17.71
CA ARG A 250 21.41 -23.09 -16.50
C ARG A 250 21.59 -21.67 -15.96
N TRP A 251 21.85 -20.70 -16.84
CA TRP A 251 21.94 -19.29 -16.47
C TRP A 251 20.60 -18.76 -15.95
N PHE A 252 19.50 -19.13 -16.60
CA PHE A 252 18.15 -18.81 -16.16
C PHE A 252 17.89 -19.28 -14.72
N GLU A 253 18.16 -20.55 -14.40
CA GLU A 253 17.97 -21.09 -13.05
C GLU A 253 18.88 -20.41 -12.02
N GLN A 254 20.08 -19.99 -12.41
CA GLN A 254 20.97 -19.24 -11.54
C GLN A 254 20.43 -17.83 -11.22
N VAL A 255 19.92 -17.12 -12.23
CA VAL A 255 19.28 -15.81 -12.04
C VAL A 255 18.03 -15.95 -11.18
N LYS A 256 17.19 -16.95 -11.47
CA LYS A 256 16.00 -17.30 -10.68
C LYS A 256 16.36 -17.50 -9.20
N LYS A 257 17.37 -18.32 -8.92
CA LYS A 257 17.86 -18.55 -7.54
C LYS A 257 18.36 -17.26 -6.87
N SER A 258 19.11 -16.43 -7.61
CA SER A 258 19.57 -15.15 -7.07
C SER A 258 18.42 -14.19 -6.75
N LEU A 259 17.36 -14.19 -7.56
CA LEU A 259 16.20 -13.32 -7.35
C LEU A 259 15.36 -13.78 -6.16
N ILE A 260 15.17 -15.10 -6.00
CA ILE A 260 14.58 -15.68 -4.78
C ILE A 260 15.37 -15.24 -3.54
N GLY A 261 16.70 -15.31 -3.58
CA GLY A 261 17.54 -14.88 -2.47
C GLY A 261 17.37 -13.40 -2.10
N ARG A 262 17.13 -12.52 -3.09
CA ARG A 262 16.84 -11.09 -2.82
C ARG A 262 15.49 -10.90 -2.14
N VAL A 263 14.45 -11.59 -2.61
CA VAL A 263 13.11 -11.53 -2.00
C VAL A 263 13.14 -12.17 -0.60
N ALA A 264 13.92 -13.22 -0.39
CA ALA A 264 14.15 -13.82 0.92
C ALA A 264 14.82 -12.84 1.90
N ALA A 265 15.82 -12.08 1.44
CA ALA A 265 16.43 -11.04 2.27
C ALA A 265 15.44 -9.92 2.65
N LEU A 266 14.54 -9.52 1.74
CA LEU A 266 13.44 -8.60 2.06
C LEU A 266 12.47 -9.20 3.08
N TRP A 267 12.13 -10.47 2.94
CA TRP A 267 11.30 -11.19 3.91
C TRP A 267 11.96 -11.21 5.30
N THR A 268 13.24 -11.53 5.39
CA THR A 268 13.98 -11.49 6.66
C THR A 268 13.96 -10.09 7.26
N TYR A 269 14.20 -9.06 6.46
CA TYR A 269 14.12 -7.68 6.92
C TYR A 269 12.74 -7.31 7.50
N HIS A 270 11.66 -7.76 6.84
CA HIS A 270 10.30 -7.60 7.35
C HIS A 270 10.13 -8.29 8.72
N GLN A 271 10.60 -9.52 8.88
CA GLN A 271 10.51 -10.25 10.15
C GLN A 271 11.30 -9.56 11.27
N ASP A 272 12.49 -9.04 10.96
CA ASP A 272 13.32 -8.30 11.92
C ASP A 272 12.63 -6.99 12.35
N LEU A 273 11.91 -6.32 11.44
CA LEU A 273 11.10 -5.15 11.77
C LEU A 273 9.94 -5.47 12.70
N LEU A 274 9.24 -6.59 12.48
CA LEU A 274 8.16 -7.05 13.37
C LEU A 274 8.70 -7.37 14.77
N MET A 275 9.82 -8.09 14.85
CA MET A 275 10.46 -8.37 16.14
C MET A 275 10.87 -7.09 16.87
N ARG A 276 11.32 -6.06 16.13
CA ARG A 276 11.62 -4.76 16.72
C ARG A 276 10.36 -4.05 17.21
N GLN A 277 9.27 -4.10 16.46
CA GLN A 277 7.99 -3.54 16.88
C GLN A 277 7.52 -4.17 18.20
N ASP A 278 7.58 -5.49 18.31
CA ASP A 278 7.23 -6.21 19.54
C ASP A 278 8.10 -5.76 20.73
N SER A 279 9.41 -5.55 20.50
CA SER A 279 10.30 -5.04 21.55
C SER A 279 9.94 -3.62 21.98
N ILE A 280 9.57 -2.73 21.05
CA ILE A 280 9.13 -1.37 21.35
C ILE A 280 7.85 -1.42 22.19
N ASP A 281 6.86 -2.21 21.77
CA ASP A 281 5.58 -2.35 22.48
C ASP A 281 5.76 -2.95 23.88
N GLY A 282 6.67 -3.92 24.01
CA GLY A 282 7.06 -4.52 25.29
C GLY A 282 7.70 -3.50 26.25
N THR A 283 8.65 -2.68 25.76
CA THR A 283 9.27 -1.63 26.59
C THR A 283 8.26 -0.55 27.01
N ALA A 284 7.35 -0.17 26.11
CA ALA A 284 6.27 0.76 26.45
C ALA A 284 5.31 0.17 27.50
N ALA A 285 5.02 -1.13 27.45
CA ALA A 285 4.22 -1.82 28.45
C ALA A 285 4.91 -1.86 29.83
N LEU A 286 6.21 -2.17 29.88
CA LEU A 286 7.00 -2.12 31.11
C LEU A 286 7.00 -0.72 31.73
N GLY A 287 7.22 0.33 30.90
CA GLY A 287 7.16 1.71 31.39
C GLY A 287 5.81 2.10 32.00
N ARG A 288 4.69 1.60 31.46
CA ARG A 288 3.36 1.79 32.06
C ARG A 288 3.22 1.07 33.39
N ILE A 289 3.71 -0.16 33.50
CA ILE A 289 3.67 -0.93 34.75
C ILE A 289 4.49 -0.23 35.82
N ASP A 290 5.71 0.19 35.51
CA ASP A 290 6.60 0.90 36.44
C ASP A 290 5.99 2.23 36.90
N ALA A 291 5.33 2.98 36.01
CA ALA A 291 4.64 4.23 36.35
C ALA A 291 3.49 4.02 37.34
N HIS A 292 2.83 2.85 37.33
CA HIS A 292 1.72 2.52 38.23
C HIS A 292 2.14 1.77 39.50
N ALA A 293 3.39 1.33 39.60
CA ALA A 293 3.91 0.63 40.77
C ALA A 293 3.74 1.41 42.10
N PRO A 294 3.92 2.75 42.15
CA PRO A 294 3.69 3.52 43.38
C PRO A 294 2.23 3.50 43.83
N ALA A 295 1.29 3.66 42.89
CA ALA A 295 -0.14 3.64 43.19
C ALA A 295 -0.60 2.26 43.68
N LEU A 296 -0.05 1.18 43.12
CA LEU A 296 -0.27 -0.17 43.64
C LEU A 296 0.26 -0.33 45.07
N GLY A 297 1.43 0.25 45.37
CA GLY A 297 1.98 0.31 46.72
C GLY A 297 1.04 1.02 47.71
N GLU A 298 0.48 2.16 47.32
CA GLU A 298 -0.52 2.88 48.13
C GLU A 298 -1.79 2.05 48.37
N LEU A 299 -2.29 1.36 47.34
CA LEU A 299 -3.45 0.47 47.48
C LEU A 299 -3.16 -0.70 48.42
N LEU A 300 -1.96 -1.28 48.38
CA LEU A 300 -1.56 -2.35 49.31
C LEU A 300 -1.49 -1.85 50.76
N VAL A 301 -0.96 -0.64 50.98
CA VAL A 301 -0.94 -0.02 52.31
C VAL A 301 -2.36 0.24 52.81
N ASN A 302 -3.23 0.77 51.96
CA ASN A 302 -4.63 1.00 52.32
C ASN A 302 -5.36 -0.31 52.64
N SER A 303 -5.15 -1.38 51.85
CA SER A 303 -5.73 -2.70 52.13
C SER A 303 -5.27 -3.26 53.48
N ALA A 304 -3.99 -3.11 53.82
CA ALA A 304 -3.50 -3.55 55.13
C ALA A 304 -4.12 -2.73 56.29
N ASN A 305 -4.35 -1.44 56.08
CA ASN A 305 -5.06 -0.59 57.04
C ASN A 305 -6.54 -1.00 57.17
N ASP A 306 -7.19 -1.35 56.06
CA ASP A 306 -8.57 -1.84 56.04
C ASP A 306 -8.69 -3.17 56.81
N ASP A 307 -7.73 -4.08 56.68
CA ASP A 307 -7.68 -5.33 57.45
C ASP A 307 -7.54 -5.07 58.96
N LEU A 308 -6.69 -4.13 59.36
CA LEU A 308 -6.55 -3.71 60.76
C LEU A 308 -7.84 -3.08 61.30
N ALA A 309 -8.48 -2.22 60.50
CA ALA A 309 -9.75 -1.61 60.86
C ALA A 309 -10.86 -2.66 61.00
N ALA A 310 -10.92 -3.65 60.10
CA ALA A 310 -11.86 -4.76 60.17
C ALA A 310 -11.64 -5.61 61.43
N SER A 311 -10.39 -5.89 61.81
CA SER A 311 -10.06 -6.60 63.06
C SER A 311 -10.55 -5.82 64.28
N ALA A 312 -10.28 -4.51 64.34
CA ALA A 312 -10.71 -3.67 65.46
C ALA A 312 -12.24 -3.58 65.58
N ILE A 313 -12.95 -3.54 64.45
CA ILE A 313 -14.42 -3.62 64.43
C ILE A 313 -14.90 -4.98 64.96
N GLY A 314 -14.21 -6.06 64.60
CA GLY A 314 -14.48 -7.40 65.13
C GLY A 314 -14.33 -7.46 66.66
N ASP A 315 -13.24 -6.92 67.20
CA ASP A 315 -12.99 -6.86 68.64
C ASP A 315 -14.08 -6.05 69.37
N LEU A 316 -14.42 -4.86 68.86
CA LEU A 316 -15.48 -4.04 69.41
C LEU A 316 -16.86 -4.71 69.39
N ALA A 317 -17.14 -5.52 68.36
CA ALA A 317 -18.38 -6.28 68.28
C ALA A 317 -18.45 -7.39 69.33
N THR A 318 -17.33 -8.05 69.62
CA THR A 318 -17.21 -9.03 70.71
C THR A 318 -17.39 -8.36 72.08
N ASP A 319 -16.70 -7.25 72.34
CA ASP A 319 -16.84 -6.50 73.59
C ASP A 319 -18.30 -6.05 73.84
N LEU A 320 -18.99 -5.63 72.77
CA LEU A 320 -20.40 -5.25 72.85
C LEU A 320 -21.29 -6.45 73.21
N ALA A 321 -21.02 -7.63 72.63
CA ALA A 321 -21.74 -8.85 72.95
C ALA A 321 -21.54 -9.26 74.43
N ASP A 322 -20.30 -9.18 74.92
CA ASP A 322 -19.96 -9.47 76.31
C ASP A 322 -20.66 -8.50 77.29
N LEU A 323 -20.71 -7.19 76.95
CA LEU A 323 -21.45 -6.21 77.74
C LEU A 323 -22.95 -6.48 77.76
N HIS A 324 -23.53 -6.90 76.63
CA HIS A 324 -24.93 -7.30 76.56
C HIS A 324 -25.21 -8.51 77.47
N GLN A 325 -24.36 -9.53 77.42
CA GLN A 325 -24.48 -10.70 78.27
C GLN A 325 -24.35 -10.34 79.75
N ALA A 326 -23.32 -9.58 80.14
CA ALA A 326 -23.13 -9.14 81.52
C ALA A 326 -24.32 -8.31 82.05
N ARG A 327 -24.93 -7.48 81.20
CA ARG A 327 -26.15 -6.74 81.54
C ARG A 327 -27.34 -7.67 81.75
N GLU A 328 -27.53 -8.67 80.89
CA GLU A 328 -28.62 -9.65 81.04
C GLU A 328 -28.46 -10.48 82.32
N GLU A 329 -27.23 -10.89 82.63
CA GLU A 329 -26.90 -11.59 83.88
C GLU A 329 -27.19 -10.71 85.12
N ALA A 330 -26.77 -9.44 85.10
CA ALA A 330 -27.06 -8.50 86.19
C ALA A 330 -28.56 -8.25 86.36
N LEU A 331 -29.32 -8.13 85.25
CA LEU A 331 -30.78 -8.00 85.30
C LEU A 331 -31.45 -9.28 85.81
N ALA A 332 -30.94 -10.46 85.48
CA ALA A 332 -31.43 -11.74 86.00
C ALA A 332 -31.17 -11.86 87.51
N GLN A 333 -29.99 -11.43 87.98
CA GLN A 333 -29.66 -11.40 89.40
C GLN A 333 -30.58 -10.44 90.18
N LEU A 334 -30.80 -9.22 89.67
CA LEU A 334 -31.73 -8.26 90.27
C LEU A 334 -33.17 -8.79 90.31
N ARG A 335 -33.64 -9.48 89.26
CA ARG A 335 -34.96 -10.13 89.29
C ARG A 335 -35.02 -11.28 90.31
N GLY A 336 -33.96 -12.06 90.42
CA GLY A 336 -33.82 -13.11 91.44
C GLY A 336 -33.91 -12.55 92.86
N ASP A 337 -33.20 -11.46 93.13
CA ASP A 337 -33.18 -10.80 94.45
C ASP A 337 -34.53 -10.18 94.80
N VAL A 338 -35.24 -9.57 93.85
CA VAL A 338 -36.60 -9.04 94.05
C VAL A 338 -37.59 -10.15 94.39
N THR A 339 -37.53 -11.29 93.69
CA THR A 339 -38.39 -12.45 94.01
C THR A 339 -38.01 -13.15 95.32
N GLY A 340 -36.76 -13.04 95.76
CA GLY A 340 -36.30 -13.50 97.08
C GLY A 340 -36.76 -12.59 98.23
N PHE A 341 -36.90 -11.29 97.98
CA PHE A 341 -37.47 -10.32 98.93
C PHE A 341 -38.97 -10.55 99.15
N ASP A 342 -39.71 -10.90 98.09
CA ASP A 342 -41.15 -11.15 98.12
C ASP A 342 -41.55 -12.46 98.84
N ARG A 343 -40.57 -13.34 99.14
CA ARG A 343 -40.77 -14.57 99.93
C ARG A 343 -40.44 -14.43 101.42
N ARG A 344 -39.93 -13.28 101.87
CA ARG A 344 -39.54 -13.03 103.29
C ARG A 344 -40.44 -12.05 104.03
N ASN A 345 -41.50 -11.55 103.38
CA ASN A 345 -42.68 -10.96 104.03
C ASN A 345 -43.85 -11.92 103.92
#